data_AF-A0A6N7GLQ7-F1
#
_entry.id   AF-A0A6N7GLQ7-F1
#
_cell.length_a   1.000
_cell.length_b   1.000
_cell.length_c   1.000
_cell.angle_alpha   90.00
_cell.angle_beta   90.00
_cell.angle_gamma   90.00
#
_symmetry.space_group_name_H-M   'P 1'
#
loop_
_entity.id
_entity.type
_entity.pdbx_description
1 polymer ?
#
loop_
_entity_poly.entity_id
_entity_poly.type
_entity_poly.pdbx_seq_one_letter_code
_entity_poly.pdbx_strand_id
1 'polypeptide(L)'
;MAAVPSWTGQPVIDTEAGPARIVPCVSSLAVREALAGREDEDETLVILTDRDEADLGEEVLARVWRQRLLRPSGWDALKHQFRVDNLDPALADHRWLVDLLVDVAPARRYPAPPSGFLDLPTAWRTLLRHALRLDTDRPRADDLVRWGQTEWARTALAGPARAHADRIAERLAADAGPLAGHVLRLVAEGRGSELVPFGLVCDVLWASGAAGEAGVVAARARFETPLGARNLAETIARDWAHAASELVRRATEAGDDPAVSGWLARAEHLLAEFGALGFAASSDVLPAAFGQRLESAGRRLSAFLDRPGAERLAGLEEAAVSVQRHLRAGKEPERARILQMAVRLARRLTDPPTTPPADLAQATAAFAEDGAWVDAARDALAEGETVQPLGAAYGRLAALVDGERHQRDRAFAAAFAGWSTVAPTASRP
;
A
#
# COMPACT_ATOMS: atom_id res chain seq x y z
N MET A 1 5.66 -13.52 36.47
CA MET A 1 6.93 -14.05 35.93
C MET A 1 7.94 -14.13 37.06
N ALA A 2 8.80 -15.15 37.05
CA ALA A 2 10.02 -15.13 37.86
C ALA A 2 11.00 -14.13 37.24
N ALA A 3 11.91 -13.55 38.03
CA ALA A 3 12.90 -12.65 37.48
C ALA A 3 13.87 -13.44 36.59
N VAL A 4 14.25 -12.89 35.43
CA VAL A 4 15.37 -13.47 34.67
C VAL A 4 16.63 -13.27 35.52
N PRO A 5 17.43 -14.32 35.79
CA PRO A 5 18.66 -14.23 36.58
C PRO A 5 19.78 -13.58 35.75
N SER A 6 19.55 -12.34 35.32
CA SER A 6 20.47 -11.54 34.55
C SER A 6 20.33 -10.07 34.95
N TRP A 7 21.47 -9.39 35.09
CA TRP A 7 21.54 -7.96 35.37
C TRP A 7 22.68 -7.36 34.55
N THR A 8 22.36 -6.35 33.75
CA THR A 8 23.32 -5.63 32.89
C THR A 8 23.64 -4.22 33.40
N GLY A 9 23.06 -3.83 34.53
CA GLY A 9 23.29 -2.54 35.18
C GLY A 9 24.48 -2.54 36.14
N GLN A 10 24.60 -1.45 36.90
CA GLN A 10 25.63 -1.33 37.95
C GLN A 10 25.39 -2.39 39.04
N PRO A 11 26.43 -3.09 39.53
CA PRO A 11 26.27 -4.12 40.56
C PRO A 11 25.72 -3.59 41.89
N VAL A 12 25.93 -2.30 42.16
CA VAL A 12 25.40 -1.58 43.32
C VAL A 12 24.63 -0.36 42.81
N ILE A 13 23.42 -0.17 43.32
CA ILE A 13 22.57 0.98 43.03
C ILE A 13 22.27 1.76 44.30
N ASP A 14 22.30 3.08 44.23
CA ASP A 14 21.87 3.93 45.34
C ASP A 14 20.35 3.99 45.39
N THR A 15 19.77 3.63 46.54
CA THR A 15 18.32 3.71 46.79
C THR A 15 18.03 4.65 47.94
N GLU A 16 16.77 5.06 48.11
CA GLU A 16 16.34 5.88 49.26
C GLU A 16 16.60 5.21 50.61
N ALA A 17 16.74 3.88 50.63
CA ALA A 17 17.00 3.07 51.82
C ALA A 17 18.48 2.73 52.02
N GLY A 18 19.39 3.21 51.15
CA GLY A 18 20.82 2.86 51.16
C GLY A 18 21.29 2.14 49.89
N PRO A 19 22.58 1.76 49.81
CA PRO A 19 23.11 1.02 48.67
C PRO A 19 22.48 -0.38 48.58
N ALA A 20 22.12 -0.79 47.36
CA ALA A 20 21.58 -2.11 47.10
C ALA A 20 22.43 -2.87 46.07
N ARG A 21 22.96 -4.03 46.46
CA ARG A 21 23.74 -4.93 45.61
C ARG A 21 22.82 -5.88 44.86
N ILE A 22 22.94 -5.92 43.55
CA ILE A 22 22.13 -6.79 42.70
C ILE A 22 22.98 -8.00 42.28
N VAL A 23 22.52 -9.20 42.64
CA VAL A 23 23.21 -10.46 42.33
C VAL A 23 22.28 -11.39 41.55
N PRO A 24 22.57 -11.65 40.27
CA PRO A 24 21.86 -12.67 39.49
C PRO A 24 22.25 -14.08 39.91
N CYS A 25 21.27 -14.92 40.21
CA CYS A 25 21.46 -16.29 40.67
C CYS A 25 20.65 -17.27 39.80
N VAL A 26 21.36 -18.04 38.98
CA VAL A 26 20.79 -19.03 38.04
C VAL A 26 20.41 -20.37 38.68
N SER A 27 20.74 -20.58 39.96
CA SER A 27 20.47 -21.83 40.69
C SER A 27 20.25 -21.57 42.17
N SER A 28 19.62 -22.53 42.86
CA SER A 28 19.42 -22.46 44.32
C SER A 28 20.74 -22.49 45.10
N LEU A 29 21.82 -23.05 44.53
CA LEU A 29 23.17 -22.98 45.12
C LEU A 29 23.75 -21.57 45.02
N ALA A 30 23.60 -20.91 43.87
CA ALA A 30 24.07 -19.53 43.68
C ALA A 30 23.37 -18.55 44.64
N VAL A 31 22.08 -18.79 44.94
CA VAL A 31 21.34 -18.02 45.95
C VAL A 31 21.96 -18.21 47.35
N ARG A 32 22.31 -19.44 47.73
CA ARG A 32 22.94 -19.73 49.02
C ARG A 32 24.33 -19.11 49.14
N GLU A 33 25.12 -19.15 48.08
CA GLU A 33 26.42 -18.50 48.00
C GLU A 33 26.30 -16.98 48.16
N ALA A 34 25.36 -16.35 47.46
CA ALA A 34 25.11 -14.91 47.58
C ALA A 34 24.68 -14.52 49.01
N LEU A 35 23.85 -15.33 49.67
CA LEU A 35 23.44 -15.10 51.06
C LEU A 35 24.57 -15.34 52.07
N ALA A 36 25.51 -16.24 51.78
CA ALA A 36 26.66 -16.53 52.64
C ALA A 36 27.77 -15.48 52.50
N GLY A 37 27.97 -14.93 51.30
CA GLY A 37 28.96 -13.90 51.00
C GLY A 37 28.53 -12.48 51.34
N ARG A 38 27.47 -12.28 52.15
CA ARG A 38 27.04 -10.96 52.60
C ARG A 38 28.01 -10.47 53.69
N GLU A 39 28.93 -9.58 53.33
CA GLU A 39 29.95 -9.03 54.23
C GLU A 39 29.52 -7.73 54.92
N ASP A 40 28.64 -6.94 54.28
CA ASP A 40 28.18 -5.64 54.78
C ASP A 40 26.71 -5.70 55.24
N GLU A 41 26.47 -5.31 56.49
CA GLU A 41 25.11 -5.26 57.06
C GLU A 41 24.33 -4.03 56.59
N ASP A 42 25.03 -2.95 56.21
CA ASP A 42 24.44 -1.68 55.79
C ASP A 42 24.05 -1.68 54.28
N GLU A 43 24.46 -2.71 53.52
CA GLU A 43 24.10 -2.91 52.11
C GLU A 43 22.91 -3.88 51.95
N THR A 44 21.92 -3.48 51.15
CA THR A 44 20.76 -4.34 50.83
C THR A 44 21.12 -5.32 49.71
N LEU A 45 21.08 -6.63 49.99
CA LEU A 45 21.28 -7.65 48.95
C LEU A 45 19.97 -7.96 48.20
N VAL A 46 19.97 -7.72 46.88
CA VAL A 46 18.87 -8.01 45.95
C VAL A 46 19.26 -9.19 45.06
N ILE A 47 18.58 -10.32 45.23
CA ILE A 47 18.82 -11.54 44.45
C ILE A 47 17.82 -11.63 43.30
N LEU A 48 18.32 -11.77 42.07
CA LEU A 48 17.49 -12.03 40.89
C LEU A 48 17.56 -13.51 40.53
N THR A 49 16.44 -14.22 40.63
CA THR A 49 16.39 -15.66 40.35
C THR A 49 15.11 -16.07 39.63
N ASP A 50 15.24 -17.08 38.77
CA ASP A 50 14.12 -17.76 38.10
C ASP A 50 13.57 -18.94 38.91
N ARG A 51 14.17 -19.26 40.06
CA ARG A 51 13.77 -20.34 40.96
C ARG A 51 12.47 -19.99 41.70
N ASP A 52 11.67 -21.01 41.99
CA ASP A 52 10.49 -20.87 42.85
C ASP A 52 10.81 -21.14 44.32
N GLU A 53 9.85 -20.84 45.20
CA GLU A 53 10.02 -21.00 46.65
C GLU A 53 10.26 -22.46 47.05
N ALA A 54 9.76 -23.43 46.28
CA ALA A 54 9.95 -24.85 46.54
C ALA A 54 11.39 -25.30 46.26
N ASP A 55 12.00 -24.82 45.17
CA ASP A 55 13.40 -25.12 44.82
C ASP A 55 14.42 -24.41 45.74
N LEU A 56 14.06 -23.22 46.25
CA LEU A 56 14.90 -22.51 47.21
C LEU A 56 14.89 -23.17 48.60
N GLY A 57 13.72 -23.67 49.03
CA GLY A 57 13.54 -24.31 50.32
C GLY A 57 13.47 -23.33 51.50
N GLU A 58 12.98 -23.83 52.65
CA GLU A 58 12.67 -22.99 53.82
C GLU A 58 13.88 -22.27 54.42
N GLU A 59 15.07 -22.87 54.36
CA GLU A 59 16.31 -22.28 54.90
C GLU A 59 16.69 -20.97 54.18
N VAL A 60 16.56 -20.96 52.85
CA VAL A 60 16.80 -19.77 52.03
C VAL A 60 15.71 -18.73 52.30
N LEU A 61 14.44 -19.14 52.29
CA LEU A 61 13.31 -18.23 52.50
C LEU A 61 13.37 -17.56 53.88
N ALA A 62 13.76 -18.28 54.94
CA ALA A 62 13.86 -17.73 56.29
C ALA A 62 14.81 -16.52 56.40
N ARG A 63 15.78 -16.42 55.48
CA ARG A 63 16.81 -15.37 55.43
C ARG A 63 16.46 -14.23 54.46
N VAL A 64 15.39 -14.38 53.68
CA VAL A 64 14.93 -13.39 52.70
C VAL A 64 13.86 -12.48 53.31
N TRP A 65 13.81 -11.23 52.88
CA TRP A 65 12.85 -10.24 53.35
C TRP A 65 11.40 -10.75 53.24
N ARG A 66 10.63 -10.65 54.34
CA ARG A 66 9.25 -11.19 54.47
C ARG A 66 9.11 -12.70 54.26
N GLN A 67 10.21 -13.45 54.30
CA GLN A 67 10.25 -14.90 54.17
C GLN A 67 9.58 -15.44 52.90
N ARG A 68 9.62 -14.67 51.81
CA ARG A 68 8.97 -15.01 50.54
C ARG A 68 9.68 -14.36 49.37
N LEU A 69 9.57 -14.96 48.18
CA LEU A 69 10.06 -14.33 46.96
C LEU A 69 9.13 -13.17 46.56
N LEU A 70 9.72 -11.99 46.39
CA LEU A 70 9.01 -10.85 45.82
C LEU A 70 8.98 -11.03 44.30
N ARG A 71 7.78 -11.13 43.75
CA ARG A 71 7.58 -11.07 42.30
C ARG A 71 7.39 -9.60 41.91
N PRO A 72 8.21 -9.05 41.00
CA PRO A 72 7.94 -7.74 40.42
C PRO A 72 6.50 -7.70 39.91
N SER A 73 5.72 -6.76 40.45
CA SER A 73 4.34 -6.54 40.01
C SER A 73 4.39 -5.71 38.74
N GLY A 74 3.96 -6.27 37.60
CA GLY A 74 3.84 -5.52 36.34
C GLY A 74 2.97 -4.28 36.51
N TRP A 75 1.99 -4.33 37.41
CA TRP A 75 1.15 -3.20 37.79
C TRP A 75 1.93 -2.07 38.45
N ASP A 76 2.79 -2.38 39.42
CA ASP A 76 3.57 -1.36 40.13
C ASP A 76 4.67 -0.78 39.25
N ALA A 77 5.27 -1.62 38.39
CA ALA A 77 6.20 -1.17 37.35
C ALA A 77 5.51 -0.20 36.36
N LEU A 78 4.29 -0.53 35.92
CA LEU A 78 3.52 0.32 35.03
C LEU A 78 3.12 1.64 35.69
N LYS A 79 2.66 1.61 36.95
CA LYS A 79 2.38 2.81 37.76
C LYS A 79 3.60 3.72 37.84
N HIS A 80 4.76 3.14 38.13
CA HIS A 80 6.03 3.86 38.19
C HIS A 80 6.41 4.47 36.84
N GLN A 81 6.19 3.73 35.74
CA GLN A 81 6.51 4.16 34.39
C GLN A 81 5.61 5.32 33.90
N PHE A 82 4.33 5.33 34.27
CA PHE A 82 3.40 6.41 33.93
C PHE A 82 3.32 7.55 34.97
N ARG A 83 3.91 7.36 36.16
CA ARG A 83 3.78 8.26 37.33
C ARG A 83 2.32 8.44 37.73
N VAL A 84 1.62 7.33 37.94
CA VAL A 84 0.22 7.29 38.38
C VAL A 84 0.06 6.39 39.61
N ASP A 85 -0.83 6.77 40.52
CA ASP A 85 -1.10 5.98 41.72
C ASP A 85 -2.15 4.88 41.48
N ASN A 86 -3.05 5.13 40.53
CA ASN A 86 -4.21 4.31 40.24
C ASN A 86 -4.28 3.89 38.77
N LEU A 87 -4.75 2.67 38.54
CA LEU A 87 -4.98 2.08 37.23
C LEU A 87 -6.45 1.73 37.10
N ASP A 88 -6.97 1.77 35.88
CA ASP A 88 -8.34 1.38 35.56
C ASP A 88 -8.61 -0.10 35.90
N PRO A 89 -9.67 -0.41 36.68
CA PRO A 89 -10.07 -1.79 36.93
C PRO A 89 -10.26 -2.61 35.65
N ALA A 90 -10.67 -1.99 34.53
CA ALA A 90 -10.79 -2.66 33.24
C ALA A 90 -9.45 -3.24 32.74
N LEU A 91 -8.31 -2.68 33.16
CA LEU A 91 -7.00 -3.23 32.80
C LEU A 91 -6.78 -4.62 33.42
N ALA A 92 -7.47 -5.00 34.50
CA ALA A 92 -7.31 -6.29 35.17
C ALA A 92 -7.49 -7.47 34.19
N ASP A 93 -8.45 -7.37 33.27
CA ASP A 93 -8.72 -8.35 32.21
C ASP A 93 -7.67 -8.34 31.09
N HIS A 94 -6.85 -7.28 31.06
CA HIS A 94 -5.78 -7.04 30.09
C HIS A 94 -4.39 -7.10 30.73
N ARG A 95 -4.16 -8.00 31.69
CA ARG A 95 -2.84 -8.19 32.32
C ARG A 95 -1.70 -8.32 31.31
N TRP A 96 -1.95 -9.00 30.18
CA TRP A 96 -0.97 -9.14 29.10
C TRP A 96 -0.54 -7.79 28.50
N LEU A 97 -1.44 -6.81 28.43
CA LEU A 97 -1.15 -5.47 27.91
C LEU A 97 -0.26 -4.71 28.90
N VAL A 98 -0.51 -4.88 30.20
CA VAL A 98 0.33 -4.33 31.27
C VAL A 98 1.74 -4.91 31.19
N ASP A 99 1.86 -6.24 31.15
CA ASP A 99 3.15 -6.91 31.05
C ASP A 99 3.89 -6.48 29.75
N LEU A 100 3.19 -6.42 28.62
CA LEU A 100 3.77 -5.95 27.35
C LEU A 100 4.24 -4.49 27.40
N LEU A 101 3.48 -3.58 28.03
CA LEU A 101 3.87 -2.17 28.18
C LEU A 101 5.08 -2.01 29.11
N VAL A 102 5.27 -2.91 30.06
CA VAL A 102 6.48 -2.95 30.89
C VAL A 102 7.67 -3.47 30.07
N ASP A 103 7.48 -4.53 29.27
CA ASP A 103 8.54 -5.13 28.45
C ASP A 103 9.03 -4.20 27.33
N VAL A 104 8.13 -3.38 26.77
CA VAL A 104 8.45 -2.39 25.71
C VAL A 104 8.64 -0.98 26.28
N ALA A 105 8.87 -0.87 27.58
CA ALA A 105 9.02 0.40 28.27
C ALA A 105 10.23 1.18 27.69
N PRO A 106 10.05 2.45 27.29
CA PRO A 106 11.15 3.30 26.87
C PRO A 106 12.08 3.61 28.05
N ALA A 107 13.37 3.82 27.77
CA ALA A 107 14.35 4.24 28.77
C ALA A 107 13.94 5.54 29.47
N ARG A 108 13.35 6.47 28.71
CA ARG A 108 12.64 7.63 29.25
C ARG A 108 11.19 7.23 29.49
N ARG A 109 10.76 7.23 30.76
CA ARG A 109 9.39 6.95 31.23
C ARG A 109 8.28 7.42 30.28
N TYR A 110 7.15 6.72 30.25
CA TYR A 110 5.99 7.12 29.46
C TYR A 110 5.51 8.55 29.83
N PRO A 111 4.88 9.27 28.90
CA PRO A 111 4.18 10.51 29.21
C PRO A 111 3.13 10.26 30.31
N ALA A 112 3.09 11.12 31.32
CA ALA A 112 2.09 10.99 32.37
C ALA A 112 0.71 11.37 31.82
N PRO A 113 -0.34 10.57 32.05
CA PRO A 113 -1.70 10.95 31.67
C PRO A 113 -2.12 12.24 32.41
N PRO A 114 -2.73 13.23 31.74
CA PRO A 114 -3.19 14.47 32.39
C PRO A 114 -4.18 14.23 33.53
N SER A 115 -4.93 13.13 33.46
CA SER A 115 -5.89 12.69 34.48
C SER A 115 -5.24 12.19 35.78
N GLY A 116 -3.92 11.94 35.80
CA GLY A 116 -3.25 11.25 36.90
C GLY A 116 -3.61 9.76 37.03
N PHE A 117 -4.28 9.20 36.01
CA PHE A 117 -4.85 7.86 36.01
C PHE A 117 -4.66 7.20 34.64
N LEU A 118 -4.20 5.96 34.62
CA LEU A 118 -4.04 5.20 33.37
C LEU A 118 -5.31 4.41 33.06
N ASP A 119 -6.07 4.91 32.08
CA ASP A 119 -7.23 4.22 31.51
C ASP A 119 -6.86 3.25 30.38
N LEU A 120 -7.75 2.29 30.10
CA LEU A 120 -7.53 1.29 29.04
C LEU A 120 -7.32 1.93 27.65
N PRO A 121 -8.08 2.96 27.22
CA PRO A 121 -7.80 3.65 25.95
C PRO A 121 -6.40 4.26 25.88
N THR A 122 -5.91 4.87 26.97
CA THR A 122 -4.57 5.44 27.04
C THR A 122 -3.50 4.37 26.97
N ALA A 123 -3.67 3.25 27.67
CA ALA A 123 -2.75 2.12 27.59
C ALA A 123 -2.62 1.60 26.14
N TRP A 124 -3.75 1.45 25.43
CA TRP A 124 -3.74 1.08 24.01
C TRP A 124 -3.06 2.12 23.12
N ARG A 125 -3.39 3.42 23.27
CA ARG A 125 -2.72 4.49 22.52
C ARG A 125 -1.22 4.48 22.74
N THR A 126 -0.76 4.28 23.97
CA THR A 126 0.66 4.16 24.29
C THR A 126 1.27 2.96 23.59
N LEU A 127 0.62 1.79 23.61
CA LEU A 127 1.12 0.61 22.90
C LEU A 127 1.27 0.88 21.39
N LEU A 128 0.22 1.41 20.75
CA LEU A 128 0.22 1.67 19.31
C LEU A 128 1.30 2.69 18.90
N ARG A 129 1.44 3.79 19.66
CA ARG A 129 2.41 4.86 19.34
C ARG A 129 3.84 4.53 19.75
N HIS A 130 4.07 3.82 20.86
CA HIS A 130 5.42 3.58 21.36
C HIS A 130 5.97 2.20 20.99
N ALA A 131 5.17 1.14 21.19
CA ALA A 131 5.61 -0.21 20.88
C ALA A 131 5.54 -0.48 19.38
N LEU A 132 4.42 -0.13 18.73
CA LEU A 132 4.26 -0.33 17.29
C LEU A 132 4.75 0.86 16.46
N ARG A 133 4.94 2.05 17.05
CA ARG A 133 5.32 3.28 16.32
C ARG A 133 4.42 3.60 15.13
N LEU A 134 3.11 3.43 15.32
CA LEU A 134 2.12 3.94 14.38
C LEU A 134 2.00 5.46 14.51
N ASP A 135 1.85 6.14 13.37
CA ASP A 135 1.73 7.62 13.30
C ASP A 135 0.43 8.13 13.96
N THR A 136 -0.60 7.28 13.97
CA THR A 136 -1.95 7.58 14.47
C THR A 136 -2.39 6.55 15.51
N ASP A 137 -3.24 6.97 16.43
CA ASP A 137 -3.90 6.08 17.40
C ASP A 137 -5.17 5.42 16.87
N ARG A 138 -5.64 5.85 15.69
CA ARG A 138 -6.75 5.24 14.96
C ARG A 138 -6.28 4.95 13.53
N PRO A 139 -5.43 3.93 13.35
CA PRO A 139 -4.91 3.59 12.04
C PRO A 139 -6.02 3.13 11.12
N ARG A 140 -5.86 3.44 9.84
CA ARG A 140 -6.65 2.84 8.75
C ARG A 140 -5.88 1.70 8.10
N ALA A 141 -6.54 0.98 7.20
CA ALA A 141 -5.93 -0.09 6.42
C ALA A 141 -4.64 0.34 5.70
N ASP A 142 -4.60 1.55 5.12
CA ASP A 142 -3.43 2.10 4.43
C ASP A 142 -2.29 2.43 5.39
N ASP A 143 -2.58 2.93 6.60
CA ASP A 143 -1.58 3.13 7.65
C ASP A 143 -0.94 1.82 8.08
N LEU A 144 -1.72 0.75 8.23
CA LEU A 144 -1.21 -0.57 8.64
C LEU A 144 -0.36 -1.22 7.55
N VAL A 145 -0.79 -1.16 6.29
CA VAL A 145 0.00 -1.66 5.16
C VAL A 145 1.31 -0.89 5.05
N ARG A 146 1.29 0.45 5.16
CA ARG A 146 2.50 1.28 5.18
C ARG A 146 3.41 0.92 6.35
N TRP A 147 2.85 0.80 7.55
CA TRP A 147 3.60 0.40 8.74
C TRP A 147 4.28 -0.95 8.57
N GLY A 148 3.59 -1.95 8.01
CA GLY A 148 4.13 -3.29 7.78
C GLY A 148 5.32 -3.35 6.81
N GLN A 149 5.54 -2.30 6.00
CA GLN A 149 6.74 -2.17 5.15
C GLN A 149 7.98 -1.72 5.93
N THR A 150 7.84 -1.26 7.17
CA THR A 150 8.95 -0.72 7.96
C THR A 150 9.77 -1.83 8.63
N GLU A 151 11.07 -1.59 8.80
CA GLU A 151 11.94 -2.46 9.62
C GLU A 151 11.46 -2.54 11.07
N TRP A 152 10.89 -1.44 11.58
CA TRP A 152 10.37 -1.42 12.93
C TRP A 152 9.21 -2.39 13.12
N ALA A 153 8.29 -2.49 12.16
CA ALA A 153 7.19 -3.44 12.25
C ALA A 153 7.69 -4.89 12.38
N ARG A 154 8.73 -5.26 11.60
CA ARG A 154 9.41 -6.56 11.73
C ARG A 154 10.02 -6.75 13.11
N THR A 155 10.81 -5.79 13.57
CA THR A 155 11.46 -5.85 14.89
C THR A 155 10.44 -5.95 16.03
N ALA A 156 9.37 -5.14 15.98
CA ALA A 156 8.33 -5.12 16.99
C ALA A 156 7.61 -6.47 17.10
N LEU A 157 7.26 -7.08 15.97
CA LEU A 157 6.60 -8.39 15.94
C LEU A 157 7.54 -9.60 15.99
N ALA A 158 8.85 -9.39 15.98
CA ALA A 158 9.84 -10.40 16.39
C ALA A 158 10.13 -10.37 17.89
N GLY A 159 9.79 -9.26 18.56
CA GLY A 159 10.02 -9.02 19.99
C GLY A 159 8.84 -9.41 20.89
N PRO A 160 8.70 -8.76 22.07
CA PRO A 160 7.68 -9.10 23.07
C PRO A 160 6.24 -9.07 22.54
N ALA A 161 5.93 -8.22 21.55
CA ALA A 161 4.59 -8.13 20.98
C ALA A 161 4.17 -9.39 20.21
N ARG A 162 5.10 -10.26 19.80
CA ARG A 162 4.81 -11.49 19.05
C ARG A 162 3.81 -12.39 19.77
N ALA A 163 3.98 -12.58 21.07
CA ALA A 163 3.13 -13.43 21.89
C ALA A 163 1.68 -12.92 22.00
N HIS A 164 1.44 -11.68 21.61
CA HIS A 164 0.16 -11.00 21.71
C HIS A 164 -0.35 -10.47 20.36
N ALA A 165 0.27 -10.90 19.25
CA ALA A 165 -0.05 -10.41 17.91
C ALA A 165 -1.54 -10.54 17.56
N ASP A 166 -2.18 -11.66 17.94
CA ASP A 166 -3.61 -11.89 17.67
C ASP A 166 -4.52 -10.91 18.42
N ARG A 167 -4.19 -10.58 19.68
CA ARG A 167 -4.96 -9.62 20.49
C ARG A 167 -4.77 -8.19 20.01
N ILE A 168 -3.55 -7.87 19.57
CA ILE A 168 -3.24 -6.58 18.94
C ILE A 168 -4.00 -6.47 17.61
N ALA A 169 -4.02 -7.54 16.82
CA ALA A 169 -4.76 -7.60 15.55
C ALA A 169 -6.26 -7.42 15.76
N GLU A 170 -6.86 -8.08 16.76
CA GLU A 170 -8.27 -7.91 17.11
C GLU A 170 -8.60 -6.46 17.47
N ARG A 171 -7.76 -5.83 18.30
CA ARG A 171 -7.92 -4.41 18.63
C ARG A 171 -7.81 -3.51 17.40
N LEU A 172 -6.79 -3.73 16.56
CA LEU A 172 -6.59 -2.93 15.36
C LEU A 172 -7.71 -3.15 14.35
N ALA A 173 -8.29 -4.35 14.28
CA ALA A 173 -9.41 -4.65 13.39
C ALA A 173 -10.68 -3.87 13.73
N ALA A 174 -10.87 -3.52 15.02
CA ALA A 174 -11.99 -2.67 15.44
C ALA A 174 -11.91 -1.24 14.88
N ASP A 175 -10.69 -0.72 14.65
CA ASP A 175 -10.46 0.65 14.16
C ASP A 175 -10.14 0.68 12.65
N ALA A 176 -9.25 -0.19 12.19
CA ALA A 176 -8.71 -0.23 10.81
C ALA A 176 -9.42 -1.23 9.89
N GLY A 177 -10.33 -2.04 10.42
CA GLY A 177 -11.02 -3.10 9.70
C GLY A 177 -10.29 -4.46 9.68
N PRO A 178 -10.96 -5.51 9.18
CA PRO A 178 -10.51 -6.91 9.29
C PRO A 178 -9.18 -7.21 8.59
N LEU A 179 -8.70 -6.35 7.69
CA LEU A 179 -7.38 -6.46 7.07
C LEU A 179 -6.24 -6.45 8.10
N ALA A 180 -6.41 -5.80 9.25
CA ALA A 180 -5.39 -5.68 10.29
C ALA A 180 -4.80 -7.03 10.72
N GLY A 181 -5.62 -8.08 10.83
CA GLY A 181 -5.16 -9.42 11.18
C GLY A 181 -4.22 -10.02 10.13
N HIS A 182 -4.52 -9.83 8.84
CA HIS A 182 -3.64 -10.30 7.77
C HIS A 182 -2.32 -9.54 7.75
N VAL A 183 -2.37 -8.22 7.99
CA VAL A 183 -1.15 -7.38 8.07
C VAL A 183 -0.23 -7.86 9.18
N LEU A 184 -0.74 -7.95 10.41
CA LEU A 184 0.08 -8.33 11.56
C LEU A 184 0.65 -9.73 11.42
N ARG A 185 -0.15 -10.67 10.91
CA ARG A 185 0.31 -12.04 10.68
C ARG A 185 1.45 -12.09 9.66
N LEU A 186 1.33 -11.42 8.52
CA LEU A 186 2.39 -11.40 7.51
C LEU A 186 3.66 -10.72 8.02
N VAL A 187 3.54 -9.61 8.74
CA VAL A 187 4.71 -8.95 9.36
C VAL A 187 5.39 -9.87 10.36
N ALA A 188 4.62 -10.58 11.19
CA ALA A 188 5.17 -11.50 12.19
C ALA A 188 5.74 -12.79 11.59
N GLU A 189 5.35 -13.16 10.37
CA GLU A 189 5.96 -14.21 9.55
C GLU A 189 7.23 -13.71 8.81
N GLY A 190 7.62 -12.44 8.98
CA GLY A 190 8.74 -11.84 8.26
C GLY A 190 8.43 -11.47 6.81
N ARG A 191 7.16 -11.54 6.41
CA ARG A 191 6.64 -11.33 5.05
C ARG A 191 5.99 -9.96 4.85
N GLY A 192 6.38 -8.99 5.68
CA GLY A 192 5.87 -7.60 5.58
C GLY A 192 6.00 -7.03 4.17
N SER A 193 7.12 -7.29 3.48
CA SER A 193 7.35 -6.83 2.10
C SER A 193 6.35 -7.36 1.06
N GLU A 194 5.61 -8.44 1.36
CA GLU A 194 4.58 -8.99 0.48
C GLU A 194 3.22 -8.29 0.62
N LEU A 195 3.05 -7.37 1.59
CA LEU A 195 1.79 -6.67 1.82
C LEU A 195 1.33 -5.88 0.61
N VAL A 196 2.20 -5.07 0.00
CA VAL A 196 1.82 -4.30 -1.19
C VAL A 196 1.58 -5.22 -2.39
N PRO A 197 2.48 -6.15 -2.75
CA PRO A 197 2.22 -7.10 -3.83
C PRO A 197 0.90 -7.86 -3.68
N PHE A 198 0.57 -8.37 -2.49
CA PHE A 198 -0.69 -9.08 -2.28
C PHE A 198 -1.92 -8.19 -2.43
N GLY A 199 -1.87 -6.94 -1.96
CA GLY A 199 -2.94 -5.99 -2.22
C GLY A 199 -3.14 -5.72 -3.71
N LEU A 200 -2.06 -5.62 -4.49
CA LEU A 200 -2.14 -5.46 -5.95
C LEU A 200 -2.67 -6.72 -6.66
N VAL A 201 -2.39 -7.93 -6.12
CA VAL A 201 -3.06 -9.15 -6.59
C VAL A 201 -4.56 -9.09 -6.29
N CYS A 202 -4.96 -8.61 -5.10
CA CYS A 202 -6.37 -8.43 -4.75
C CYS A 202 -7.09 -7.46 -5.71
N ASP A 203 -6.43 -6.38 -6.13
CA ASP A 203 -6.95 -5.38 -7.09
C ASP A 203 -7.40 -6.02 -8.42
N VAL A 204 -6.65 -7.03 -8.87
CA VAL A 204 -6.97 -7.79 -10.09
C VAL A 204 -8.02 -8.86 -9.80
N LEU A 205 -7.79 -9.69 -8.78
CA LEU A 205 -8.62 -10.86 -8.54
C LEU A 205 -10.03 -10.54 -8.03
N TRP A 206 -10.25 -9.38 -7.40
CA TRP A 206 -11.56 -8.94 -6.92
C TRP A 206 -12.14 -7.75 -7.70
N ALA A 207 -11.61 -7.47 -8.90
CA ALA A 207 -12.22 -6.50 -9.80
C ALA A 207 -13.62 -6.94 -10.26
N SER A 208 -14.58 -6.02 -10.25
CA SER A 208 -16.00 -6.31 -10.55
C SER A 208 -16.22 -6.96 -11.92
N GLY A 209 -15.40 -6.61 -12.93
CA GLY A 209 -15.53 -7.14 -14.29
C GLY A 209 -15.05 -8.59 -14.46
N ALA A 210 -14.22 -9.10 -13.55
CA ALA A 210 -13.56 -10.41 -13.67
C ALA A 210 -14.07 -11.42 -12.61
N ALA A 211 -14.95 -10.98 -11.70
CA ALA A 211 -15.26 -11.71 -10.48
C ALA A 211 -15.92 -13.09 -10.65
N GLY A 212 -16.50 -13.36 -11.82
CA GLY A 212 -17.17 -14.63 -12.16
C GLY A 212 -16.39 -15.51 -13.15
N GLU A 213 -15.21 -15.09 -13.62
CA GLU A 213 -14.45 -15.87 -14.58
C GLU A 213 -13.79 -17.09 -13.91
N ALA A 214 -13.91 -18.27 -14.51
CA ALA A 214 -13.39 -19.52 -13.94
C ALA A 214 -11.89 -19.44 -13.63
N GLY A 215 -11.11 -18.74 -14.47
CA GLY A 215 -9.68 -18.50 -14.24
C GLY A 215 -9.41 -17.64 -13.00
N VAL A 216 -10.23 -16.63 -12.74
CA VAL A 216 -10.12 -15.74 -11.57
C VAL A 216 -10.50 -16.48 -10.30
N VAL A 217 -11.56 -17.29 -10.33
CA VAL A 217 -11.95 -18.13 -9.18
C VAL A 217 -10.83 -19.10 -8.80
N ALA A 218 -10.21 -19.78 -9.79
CA ALA A 218 -9.07 -20.66 -9.55
C ALA A 218 -7.85 -19.90 -9.00
N ALA A 219 -7.59 -18.69 -9.50
CA ALA A 219 -6.50 -17.86 -9.02
C ALA A 219 -6.71 -17.36 -7.58
N ARG A 220 -7.95 -17.01 -7.19
CA ARG A 220 -8.30 -16.67 -5.79
C ARG A 220 -7.96 -17.81 -4.83
N ALA A 221 -8.31 -19.05 -5.18
CA ALA A 221 -7.98 -20.22 -4.37
C ALA A 221 -6.46 -20.43 -4.21
N ARG A 222 -5.68 -20.19 -5.28
CA ARG A 222 -4.20 -20.24 -5.23
C ARG A 222 -3.63 -19.13 -4.37
N PHE A 223 -4.17 -17.91 -4.46
CA PHE A 223 -3.78 -16.75 -3.66
C PHE A 223 -4.07 -16.94 -2.16
N GLU A 224 -5.15 -17.61 -1.79
CA GLU A 224 -5.52 -17.88 -0.39
C GLU A 224 -4.59 -18.88 0.31
N THR A 225 -3.97 -19.78 -0.44
CA THR A 225 -3.07 -20.83 0.07
C THR A 225 -1.88 -20.27 0.86
N PRO A 226 -1.03 -19.36 0.31
CA PRO A 226 0.07 -18.75 1.05
C PRO A 226 -0.41 -17.83 2.18
N LEU A 227 -1.69 -17.46 2.20
CA LEU A 227 -2.30 -16.72 3.29
C LEU A 227 -2.86 -17.64 4.39
N GLY A 228 -2.85 -18.96 4.24
CA GLY A 228 -3.52 -19.85 5.20
C GLY A 228 -5.00 -19.52 5.40
N ALA A 229 -5.60 -18.80 4.43
CA ALA A 229 -6.99 -18.37 4.46
C ALA A 229 -7.83 -19.33 3.61
N ARG A 230 -9.14 -19.34 3.85
CA ARG A 230 -10.11 -19.98 2.97
C ARG A 230 -11.24 -19.01 2.75
N ASN A 231 -11.57 -18.72 1.49
CA ASN A 231 -12.56 -17.73 1.09
C ASN A 231 -12.29 -16.37 1.72
N LEU A 232 -11.24 -15.68 1.25
CA LEU A 232 -10.96 -14.32 1.67
C LEU A 232 -12.17 -13.44 1.37
N ALA A 233 -12.69 -12.78 2.40
CA ALA A 233 -13.86 -11.93 2.27
C ALA A 233 -13.57 -10.81 1.26
N GLU A 234 -14.52 -10.56 0.38
CA GLU A 234 -14.36 -9.57 -0.68
C GLU A 234 -14.07 -8.17 -0.12
N THR A 235 -14.66 -7.80 1.03
CA THR A 235 -14.36 -6.54 1.70
C THR A 235 -12.88 -6.42 2.08
N ILE A 236 -12.29 -7.48 2.66
CA ILE A 236 -10.86 -7.51 3.01
C ILE A 236 -9.99 -7.35 1.76
N ALA A 237 -10.32 -8.08 0.69
CA ALA A 237 -9.57 -8.01 -0.56
C ALA A 237 -9.62 -6.60 -1.18
N ARG A 238 -10.80 -5.96 -1.20
CA ARG A 238 -10.97 -4.59 -1.71
C ARG A 238 -10.24 -3.55 -0.85
N ASP A 239 -10.29 -3.66 0.48
CA ASP A 239 -9.56 -2.76 1.39
C ASP A 239 -8.04 -2.89 1.19
N TRP A 240 -7.56 -4.11 0.99
CA TRP A 240 -6.15 -4.39 0.71
C TRP A 240 -5.71 -3.84 -0.65
N ALA A 241 -6.53 -4.03 -1.68
CA ALA A 241 -6.31 -3.48 -3.01
C ALA A 241 -6.22 -1.94 -2.98
N HIS A 242 -7.13 -1.30 -2.26
CA HIS A 242 -7.14 0.15 -2.10
C HIS A 242 -5.87 0.64 -1.37
N ALA A 243 -5.54 0.05 -0.22
CA ALA A 243 -4.37 0.41 0.57
C ALA A 243 -3.05 0.26 -0.22
N ALA A 244 -2.89 -0.84 -0.95
CA ALA A 244 -1.69 -1.08 -1.77
C ALA A 244 -1.59 -0.13 -2.95
N SER A 245 -2.69 0.10 -3.68
CA SER A 245 -2.71 1.00 -4.83
C SER A 245 -2.43 2.45 -4.43
N GLU A 246 -2.97 2.89 -3.30
CA GLU A 246 -2.72 4.23 -2.75
C GLU A 246 -1.25 4.41 -2.34
N LEU A 247 -0.66 3.39 -1.71
CA LEU A 247 0.76 3.44 -1.33
C LEU A 247 1.67 3.51 -2.55
N VAL A 248 1.35 2.78 -3.63
CA VAL A 248 2.08 2.87 -4.91
C VAL A 248 1.98 4.28 -5.52
N ARG A 249 0.79 4.89 -5.52
CA ARG A 249 0.60 6.26 -6.03
C ARG A 249 1.42 7.27 -5.25
N ARG A 250 1.32 7.26 -3.92
CA ARG A 250 2.10 8.16 -3.03
C ARG A 250 3.61 7.98 -3.20
N ALA A 251 4.09 6.75 -3.28
CA ALA A 251 5.51 6.47 -3.49
C ALA A 251 5.99 6.93 -4.88
N THR A 252 5.14 6.81 -5.90
CA THR A 252 5.42 7.33 -7.25
C THR A 252 5.51 8.86 -7.26
N GLU A 253 4.59 9.54 -6.59
CA GLU A 253 4.59 11.01 -6.44
C GLU A 253 5.81 11.50 -5.65
N ALA A 254 6.26 10.73 -4.66
CA ALA A 254 7.46 11.01 -3.88
C ALA A 254 8.78 10.70 -4.61
N GLY A 255 8.75 10.06 -5.78
CA GLY A 255 9.94 9.70 -6.57
C GLY A 255 10.69 8.46 -6.06
N ASP A 256 10.07 7.57 -5.29
CA ASP A 256 10.67 6.31 -4.82
C ASP A 256 10.54 5.19 -5.87
N ASP A 257 11.19 5.39 -7.01
CA ASP A 257 11.11 4.47 -8.15
C ASP A 257 11.60 3.03 -7.84
N PRO A 258 12.65 2.78 -7.01
CA PRO A 258 13.09 1.42 -6.70
C PRO A 258 12.06 0.60 -5.92
N ALA A 259 11.44 1.16 -4.88
CA ALA A 259 10.45 0.45 -4.08
C ALA A 259 9.19 0.14 -4.91
N VAL A 260 8.70 1.13 -5.66
CA VAL A 260 7.56 0.99 -6.57
C VAL A 260 7.82 -0.11 -7.59
N SER A 261 8.97 -0.07 -8.27
CA SER A 261 9.33 -1.08 -9.28
C SER A 261 9.39 -2.49 -8.69
N GLY A 262 9.94 -2.64 -7.48
CA GLY A 262 9.99 -3.91 -6.76
C GLY A 262 8.59 -4.47 -6.43
N TRP A 263 7.68 -3.64 -5.94
CA TRP A 263 6.31 -4.06 -5.63
C TRP A 263 5.52 -4.46 -6.87
N LEU A 264 5.59 -3.65 -7.93
CA LEU A 264 4.89 -3.91 -9.19
C LEU A 264 5.39 -5.21 -9.84
N ALA A 265 6.71 -5.41 -9.93
CA ALA A 265 7.29 -6.61 -10.50
C ALA A 265 6.91 -7.87 -9.68
N ARG A 266 6.92 -7.78 -8.35
CA ARG A 266 6.52 -8.92 -7.49
C ARG A 266 5.03 -9.23 -7.63
N ALA A 267 4.16 -8.22 -7.75
CA ALA A 267 2.73 -8.43 -7.95
C ALA A 267 2.43 -9.12 -9.29
N GLU A 268 3.07 -8.69 -10.39
CA GLU A 268 2.89 -9.34 -11.70
C GLU A 268 3.43 -10.77 -11.72
N HIS A 269 4.55 -11.03 -11.03
CA HIS A 269 5.06 -12.38 -10.86
C HIS A 269 4.06 -13.28 -10.12
N LEU A 270 3.48 -12.80 -9.02
CA LEU A 270 2.44 -13.53 -8.29
C LEU A 270 1.20 -13.77 -9.15
N LEU A 271 0.75 -12.77 -9.91
CA LEU A 271 -0.36 -12.94 -10.85
C LEU A 271 -0.04 -13.97 -11.93
N ALA A 272 1.19 -14.02 -12.44
CA ALA A 272 1.61 -15.04 -13.40
C ALA A 272 1.61 -16.44 -12.75
N GLU A 273 2.15 -16.58 -11.54
CA GLU A 273 2.15 -17.81 -10.75
C GLU A 273 0.73 -18.33 -10.50
N PHE A 274 -0.21 -17.44 -10.19
CA PHE A 274 -1.62 -17.78 -9.98
C PHE A 274 -2.41 -17.98 -11.27
N GLY A 275 -1.82 -17.72 -12.44
CA GLY A 275 -2.46 -17.84 -13.74
C GLY A 275 -3.49 -16.74 -14.03
N ALA A 276 -3.31 -15.56 -13.44
CA ALA A 276 -4.23 -14.42 -13.50
C ALA A 276 -3.65 -13.15 -14.15
N LEU A 277 -2.41 -13.18 -14.65
CA LEU A 277 -1.79 -12.00 -15.29
C LEU A 277 -2.61 -11.47 -16.48
N GLY A 278 -3.32 -12.35 -17.20
CA GLY A 278 -4.22 -11.97 -18.30
C GLY A 278 -5.43 -11.11 -17.89
N PHE A 279 -5.73 -11.01 -16.60
CA PHE A 279 -6.82 -10.19 -16.06
C PHE A 279 -6.34 -8.83 -15.51
N ALA A 280 -5.05 -8.51 -15.64
CA ALA A 280 -4.45 -7.32 -15.04
C ALA A 280 -5.06 -5.99 -15.54
N ALA A 281 -5.76 -5.97 -16.67
CA ALA A 281 -6.36 -4.79 -17.28
C ALA A 281 -7.25 -3.97 -16.32
N SER A 282 -7.81 -4.56 -15.26
CA SER A 282 -8.57 -3.83 -14.24
C SER A 282 -7.70 -2.90 -13.38
N SER A 283 -6.42 -3.22 -13.19
CA SER A 283 -5.53 -2.46 -12.32
C SER A 283 -5.11 -1.13 -12.93
N ASP A 284 -5.10 -0.08 -12.11
CA ASP A 284 -4.67 1.26 -12.52
C ASP A 284 -3.16 1.50 -12.32
N VAL A 285 -2.42 0.55 -11.73
CA VAL A 285 -1.00 0.73 -11.38
C VAL A 285 -0.07 -0.33 -11.97
N LEU A 286 -0.56 -1.53 -12.27
CA LEU A 286 0.29 -2.63 -12.79
C LEU A 286 0.76 -2.37 -14.23
N PRO A 287 2.07 -2.46 -14.53
CA PRO A 287 2.61 -2.23 -15.88
C PRO A 287 1.92 -3.00 -17.01
N ALA A 288 1.57 -4.28 -16.80
CA ALA A 288 0.89 -5.16 -17.75
C ALA A 288 -0.53 -4.68 -18.05
N ALA A 289 -1.20 -4.04 -17.09
CA ALA A 289 -2.54 -3.50 -17.27
C ALA A 289 -2.56 -2.41 -18.34
N PHE A 290 -1.53 -1.54 -18.39
CA PHE A 290 -1.42 -0.51 -19.41
C PHE A 290 -1.35 -1.10 -20.83
N GLY A 291 -0.51 -2.12 -21.02
CA GLY A 291 -0.39 -2.82 -22.30
C GLY A 291 -1.70 -3.48 -22.72
N GLN A 292 -2.37 -4.18 -21.80
CA GLN A 292 -3.66 -4.84 -22.05
C GLN A 292 -4.78 -3.84 -22.37
N ARG A 293 -4.79 -2.66 -21.71
CA ARG A 293 -5.73 -1.58 -22.01
C ARG A 293 -5.51 -0.99 -23.39
N LEU A 294 -4.26 -0.75 -23.79
CA LEU A 294 -3.92 -0.30 -25.14
C LEU A 294 -4.28 -1.34 -26.20
N GLU A 295 -4.05 -2.62 -25.92
CA GLU A 295 -4.45 -3.72 -26.79
C GLU A 295 -5.97 -3.77 -27.00
N SER A 296 -6.73 -3.66 -25.90
CA SER A 296 -8.20 -3.58 -25.93
C SER A 296 -8.69 -2.37 -26.71
N ALA A 297 -8.06 -1.20 -26.54
CA ALA A 297 -8.35 0.01 -27.30
C ALA A 297 -8.10 -0.21 -28.81
N GLY A 298 -6.99 -0.84 -29.19
CA GLY A 298 -6.69 -1.17 -30.59
C GLY A 298 -7.71 -2.11 -31.24
N ARG A 299 -8.16 -3.14 -30.50
CA ARG A 299 -9.23 -4.04 -30.96
C ARG A 299 -10.56 -3.30 -31.12
N ARG A 300 -10.92 -2.42 -30.19
CA ARG A 300 -12.14 -1.60 -30.25
C ARG A 300 -12.10 -0.59 -31.39
N LEU A 301 -10.96 0.05 -31.63
CA LEU A 301 -10.76 0.92 -32.78
C LEU A 301 -10.88 0.15 -34.08
N SER A 302 -10.24 -1.02 -34.20
CA SER A 302 -10.37 -1.87 -35.39
C SER A 302 -11.82 -2.27 -35.65
N ALA A 303 -12.56 -2.69 -34.62
CA ALA A 303 -13.97 -3.04 -34.73
C ALA A 303 -14.85 -1.84 -35.13
N PHE A 304 -14.54 -0.64 -34.63
CA PHE A 304 -15.18 0.60 -35.07
C PHE A 304 -14.88 0.88 -36.56
N LEU A 305 -13.64 0.75 -37.00
CA LEU A 305 -13.25 0.98 -38.40
C LEU A 305 -13.89 -0.02 -39.37
N ASP A 306 -14.12 -1.25 -38.93
CA ASP A 306 -14.83 -2.27 -39.73
C ASP A 306 -16.31 -1.91 -39.90
N ARG A 307 -16.93 -1.36 -38.87
CA ARG A 307 -18.35 -0.98 -38.85
C ARG A 307 -18.56 0.25 -37.95
N PRO A 308 -18.46 1.48 -38.48
CA PRO A 308 -18.68 2.68 -37.68
C PRO A 308 -20.08 2.72 -37.06
N GLY A 309 -20.19 3.30 -35.87
CA GLY A 309 -21.48 3.44 -35.18
C GLY A 309 -21.34 3.89 -33.73
N ALA A 310 -22.39 4.52 -33.21
CA ALA A 310 -22.39 5.17 -31.89
C ALA A 310 -22.00 4.24 -30.73
N GLU A 311 -22.47 2.99 -30.73
CA GLU A 311 -22.15 2.00 -29.69
C GLU A 311 -20.65 1.65 -29.67
N ARG A 312 -20.05 1.38 -30.85
CA ARG A 312 -18.61 1.05 -30.94
C ARG A 312 -17.74 2.25 -30.63
N LEU A 313 -18.20 3.45 -31.00
CA LEU A 313 -17.55 4.69 -30.65
C LEU A 313 -17.55 4.89 -29.12
N ALA A 314 -18.69 4.73 -28.45
CA ALA A 314 -18.77 4.78 -27.00
C ALA A 314 -17.83 3.75 -26.34
N GLY A 315 -17.79 2.52 -26.86
CA GLY A 315 -16.85 1.51 -26.39
C GLY A 315 -15.38 1.90 -26.58
N LEU A 316 -15.01 2.54 -27.69
CA LEU A 316 -13.66 3.05 -27.92
C LEU A 316 -13.32 4.20 -26.93
N GLU A 317 -14.27 5.09 -26.67
CA GLU A 317 -14.13 6.18 -25.70
C GLU A 317 -13.90 5.66 -24.28
N GLU A 318 -14.67 4.67 -23.84
CA GLU A 318 -14.47 3.99 -22.56
C GLU A 318 -13.06 3.39 -22.45
N ALA A 319 -12.56 2.77 -23.52
CA ALA A 319 -11.22 2.20 -23.55
C ALA A 319 -10.14 3.28 -23.45
N ALA A 320 -10.34 4.43 -24.12
CA ALA A 320 -9.43 5.56 -24.01
C ALA A 320 -9.42 6.18 -22.61
N VAL A 321 -10.59 6.28 -21.95
CA VAL A 321 -10.69 6.70 -20.54
C VAL A 321 -9.96 5.71 -19.62
N SER A 322 -10.11 4.40 -19.87
CA SER A 322 -9.40 3.36 -19.12
C SER A 322 -7.88 3.50 -19.26
N VAL A 323 -7.35 3.73 -20.46
CA VAL A 323 -5.92 3.99 -20.68
C VAL A 323 -5.47 5.25 -19.94
N GLN A 324 -6.24 6.35 -20.03
CA GLN A 324 -5.92 7.63 -19.40
C GLN A 324 -5.88 7.56 -17.86
N ARG A 325 -6.73 6.72 -17.24
CA ARG A 325 -6.78 6.55 -15.78
C ARG A 325 -5.55 5.83 -15.22
N HIS A 326 -4.84 5.07 -16.05
CA HIS A 326 -3.69 4.28 -15.62
C HIS A 326 -2.51 5.18 -15.20
N LEU A 327 -1.80 4.82 -14.12
CA LEU A 327 -0.67 5.58 -13.57
C LEU A 327 0.39 5.92 -14.62
N ARG A 328 0.70 4.96 -15.51
CA ARG A 328 1.66 5.17 -16.62
C ARG A 328 1.23 6.21 -17.65
N ALA A 329 -0.06 6.55 -17.76
CA ALA A 329 -0.47 7.65 -18.64
C ALA A 329 0.13 9.00 -18.22
N GLY A 330 0.47 9.19 -16.94
CA GLY A 330 1.22 10.35 -16.47
C GLY A 330 2.71 10.31 -16.83
N LYS A 331 3.32 9.12 -16.88
CA LYS A 331 4.73 8.92 -17.25
C LYS A 331 4.95 8.87 -18.77
N GLU A 332 3.95 8.43 -19.52
CA GLU A 332 3.93 8.29 -20.99
C GLU A 332 2.72 9.04 -21.59
N PRO A 333 2.61 10.37 -21.40
CA PRO A 333 1.43 11.14 -21.78
C PRO A 333 1.14 11.10 -23.28
N GLU A 334 2.18 11.00 -24.12
CA GLU A 334 2.05 10.95 -25.57
C GLU A 334 1.21 9.77 -26.05
N ARG A 335 1.37 8.58 -25.46
CA ARG A 335 0.61 7.39 -25.88
C ARG A 335 -0.89 7.54 -25.63
N ALA A 336 -1.25 8.11 -24.48
CA ALA A 336 -2.64 8.40 -24.15
C ALA A 336 -3.19 9.55 -25.02
N ARG A 337 -2.39 10.59 -25.26
CA ARG A 337 -2.73 11.73 -26.14
C ARG A 337 -3.04 11.26 -27.57
N ILE A 338 -2.19 10.42 -28.16
CA ILE A 338 -2.38 9.88 -29.52
C ILE A 338 -3.67 9.05 -29.58
N LEU A 339 -3.96 8.24 -28.55
CA LEU A 339 -5.22 7.50 -28.49
C LEU A 339 -6.45 8.44 -28.45
N GLN A 340 -6.39 9.54 -27.71
CA GLN A 340 -7.45 10.55 -27.70
C GLN A 340 -7.63 11.21 -29.08
N MET A 341 -6.54 11.46 -29.80
CA MET A 341 -6.62 11.96 -31.19
C MET A 341 -7.28 10.93 -32.10
N ALA A 342 -6.96 9.64 -31.96
CA ALA A 342 -7.61 8.55 -32.70
C ALA A 342 -9.12 8.48 -32.40
N VAL A 343 -9.52 8.59 -31.13
CA VAL A 343 -10.94 8.66 -30.75
C VAL A 343 -11.63 9.87 -31.36
N ARG A 344 -10.98 11.04 -31.36
CA ARG A 344 -11.53 12.25 -31.98
C ARG A 344 -11.70 12.11 -33.50
N LEU A 345 -10.75 11.47 -34.18
CA LEU A 345 -10.88 11.13 -35.60
C LEU A 345 -12.01 10.12 -35.84
N ALA A 346 -12.16 9.10 -34.98
CA ALA A 346 -13.27 8.15 -35.06
C ALA A 346 -14.64 8.83 -34.88
N ARG A 347 -14.76 9.77 -33.92
CA ARG A 347 -15.96 10.62 -33.78
C ARG A 347 -16.27 11.37 -35.07
N ARG A 348 -15.25 12.00 -35.65
CA ARG A 348 -15.37 12.75 -36.90
C ARG A 348 -15.76 11.88 -38.10
N LEU A 349 -15.33 10.62 -38.15
CA LEU A 349 -15.80 9.68 -39.18
C LEU A 349 -17.28 9.31 -39.04
N THR A 350 -17.83 9.44 -37.83
CA THR A 350 -19.27 9.20 -37.56
C THR A 350 -20.11 10.42 -37.91
N ASP A 351 -19.58 11.62 -37.66
CA ASP A 351 -20.22 12.90 -37.97
C ASP A 351 -19.27 13.78 -38.80
N PRO A 352 -19.10 13.48 -40.12
CA PRO A 352 -18.19 14.23 -40.96
C PRO A 352 -18.74 15.63 -41.26
N PRO A 353 -17.87 16.65 -41.36
CA PRO A 353 -18.32 17.99 -41.76
C PRO A 353 -19.00 17.91 -43.13
N THR A 354 -20.26 18.37 -43.18
CA THR A 354 -21.20 18.06 -44.28
C THR A 354 -21.10 18.98 -45.49
N THR A 355 -20.51 20.17 -45.34
CA THR A 355 -20.52 21.20 -46.39
C THR A 355 -19.13 21.35 -47.00
N PRO A 356 -18.93 20.96 -48.27
CA PRO A 356 -17.67 21.23 -48.96
C PRO A 356 -17.51 22.75 -49.17
N PRO A 357 -16.29 23.30 -49.03
CA PRO A 357 -16.06 24.73 -49.24
C PRO A 357 -16.29 25.11 -50.70
N ALA A 358 -17.02 26.20 -50.93
CA ALA A 358 -17.36 26.68 -52.28
C ALA A 358 -16.26 27.56 -52.91
N ASP A 359 -15.41 28.17 -52.08
CA ASP A 359 -14.34 29.07 -52.52
C ASP A 359 -13.06 28.93 -51.65
N LEU A 360 -12.01 29.68 -52.03
CA LEU A 360 -10.72 29.64 -51.35
C LEU A 360 -10.79 30.13 -49.89
N ALA A 361 -11.64 31.12 -49.59
CA ALA A 361 -11.77 31.67 -48.23
C ALA A 361 -12.44 30.64 -47.30
N GLN A 362 -13.53 30.01 -47.76
CA GLN A 362 -14.19 28.93 -47.05
C GLN A 362 -13.28 27.71 -46.89
N ALA A 363 -12.47 27.37 -47.90
CA ALA A 363 -11.53 26.25 -47.80
C ALA A 363 -10.43 26.52 -46.75
N THR A 364 -9.95 27.76 -46.66
CA THR A 364 -8.96 28.18 -45.65
C THR A 364 -9.56 28.16 -44.24
N ALA A 365 -10.79 28.66 -44.08
CA ALA A 365 -11.50 28.61 -42.80
C ALA A 365 -11.76 27.17 -42.34
N ALA A 366 -12.23 26.30 -43.24
CA ALA A 366 -12.45 24.88 -42.95
C ALA A 366 -11.15 24.16 -42.56
N PHE A 367 -10.02 24.52 -43.18
CA PHE A 367 -8.72 24.01 -42.76
C PHE A 367 -8.34 24.49 -41.35
N ALA A 368 -8.52 25.76 -41.04
CA ALA A 368 -8.21 26.29 -39.70
C ALA A 368 -9.10 25.69 -38.60
N GLU A 369 -10.38 25.46 -38.88
CA GLU A 369 -11.36 24.94 -37.92
C GLU A 369 -11.21 23.42 -37.69
N ASP A 370 -10.91 22.65 -38.75
CA ASP A 370 -10.88 21.19 -38.70
C ASP A 370 -9.59 20.58 -39.29
N GLY A 371 -9.17 21.01 -40.48
CA GLY A 371 -8.03 20.38 -41.18
C GLY A 371 -6.70 20.39 -40.41
N ALA A 372 -6.37 21.49 -39.74
CA ALA A 372 -5.10 21.67 -39.07
C ALA A 372 -4.89 20.66 -37.92
N TRP A 373 -5.94 20.39 -37.14
CA TRP A 373 -5.85 19.39 -36.07
C TRP A 373 -5.85 17.96 -36.64
N VAL A 374 -6.59 17.72 -37.74
CA VAL A 374 -6.60 16.41 -38.42
C VAL A 374 -5.21 16.07 -38.94
N ASP A 375 -4.48 17.02 -39.53
CA ASP A 375 -3.11 16.82 -39.98
C ASP A 375 -2.17 16.53 -38.81
N ALA A 376 -2.26 17.30 -37.71
CA ALA A 376 -1.49 16.99 -36.49
C ALA A 376 -1.82 15.59 -35.92
N ALA A 377 -3.07 15.14 -36.02
CA ALA A 377 -3.47 13.80 -35.59
C ALA A 377 -2.91 12.71 -36.50
N ARG A 378 -2.90 12.92 -37.81
CA ARG A 378 -2.32 11.98 -38.77
C ARG A 378 -0.81 11.80 -38.55
N ASP A 379 -0.09 12.91 -38.37
CA ASP A 379 1.34 12.88 -38.09
C ASP A 379 1.63 12.10 -36.80
N ALA A 380 0.86 12.37 -35.75
CA ALA A 380 1.01 11.67 -34.47
C ALA A 380 0.67 10.16 -34.56
N LEU A 381 -0.32 9.77 -35.37
CA LEU A 381 -0.62 8.35 -35.63
C LEU A 381 0.49 7.67 -36.45
N ALA A 382 1.18 8.41 -37.32
CA ALA A 382 2.26 7.90 -38.16
C ALA A 382 3.54 7.59 -37.38
N GLU A 383 3.74 8.20 -36.20
CA GLU A 383 4.81 7.82 -35.26
C GLU A 383 4.71 6.36 -34.81
N GLY A 384 3.49 5.79 -34.86
CA GLY A 384 3.24 4.37 -34.63
C GLY A 384 3.05 3.98 -33.16
N GLU A 385 2.78 2.71 -32.93
CA GLU A 385 2.59 2.14 -31.59
C GLU A 385 3.14 0.71 -31.55
N THR A 386 3.87 0.41 -30.47
CA THR A 386 4.51 -0.89 -30.21
C THR A 386 3.50 -2.00 -29.89
N VAL A 387 2.35 -1.65 -29.31
CA VAL A 387 1.24 -2.58 -29.08
C VAL A 387 0.55 -2.89 -30.41
N GLN A 388 0.82 -4.08 -30.95
CA GLN A 388 0.48 -4.43 -32.34
C GLN A 388 -0.99 -4.18 -32.72
N PRO A 389 -2.02 -4.56 -31.92
CA PRO A 389 -3.41 -4.29 -32.30
C PRO A 389 -3.75 -2.80 -32.40
N LEU A 390 -3.10 -1.96 -31.59
CA LEU A 390 -3.30 -0.52 -31.61
C LEU A 390 -2.54 0.13 -32.77
N GLY A 391 -1.28 -0.25 -32.98
CA GLY A 391 -0.49 0.25 -34.12
C GLY A 391 -1.11 -0.09 -35.47
N ALA A 392 -1.65 -1.31 -35.64
CA ALA A 392 -2.37 -1.69 -36.86
C ALA A 392 -3.65 -0.87 -37.07
N ALA A 393 -4.39 -0.60 -35.98
CA ALA A 393 -5.59 0.23 -36.03
C ALA A 393 -5.29 1.69 -36.36
N TYR A 394 -4.19 2.25 -35.82
CA TYR A 394 -3.70 3.59 -36.17
C TYR A 394 -3.33 3.70 -37.65
N GLY A 395 -2.60 2.72 -38.19
CA GLY A 395 -2.26 2.72 -39.63
C GLY A 395 -3.50 2.70 -40.53
N ARG A 396 -4.52 1.91 -40.17
CA ARG A 396 -5.82 1.90 -40.88
C ARG A 396 -6.55 3.22 -40.79
N LEU A 397 -6.62 3.81 -39.59
CA LEU A 397 -7.28 5.09 -39.37
C LEU A 397 -6.58 6.21 -40.15
N ALA A 398 -5.24 6.27 -40.09
CA ALA A 398 -4.45 7.23 -40.85
C ALA A 398 -4.72 7.11 -42.35
N ALA A 399 -4.69 5.89 -42.92
CA ALA A 399 -4.95 5.67 -44.35
C ALA A 399 -6.36 6.12 -44.79
N LEU A 400 -7.38 5.94 -43.94
CA LEU A 400 -8.73 6.43 -44.21
C LEU A 400 -8.78 7.95 -44.26
N VAL A 401 -8.17 8.60 -43.27
CA VAL A 401 -8.14 10.08 -43.16
C VAL A 401 -7.26 10.69 -44.27
N ASP A 402 -6.16 10.02 -44.66
CA ASP A 402 -5.33 10.40 -45.80
C ASP A 402 -6.15 10.46 -47.09
N GLY A 403 -7.03 9.48 -47.31
CA GLY A 403 -7.92 9.44 -48.47
C GLY A 403 -8.84 10.66 -48.52
N GLU A 404 -9.41 11.07 -47.39
CA GLU A 404 -10.20 12.30 -47.31
C GLU A 404 -9.35 13.56 -47.52
N ARG A 405 -8.14 13.61 -46.96
CA ARG A 405 -7.26 14.78 -47.11
C ARG A 405 -6.90 15.01 -48.57
N HIS A 406 -6.52 13.95 -49.30
CA HIS A 406 -6.22 14.05 -50.73
C HIS A 406 -7.40 14.58 -51.57
N GLN A 407 -8.65 14.35 -51.15
CA GLN A 407 -9.81 14.95 -51.80
C GLN A 407 -9.90 16.45 -51.50
N ARG A 408 -9.69 16.84 -50.23
CA ARG A 408 -9.67 18.25 -49.81
C ARG A 408 -8.53 19.04 -50.46
N ASP A 409 -7.33 18.47 -50.57
CA ASP A 409 -6.19 19.13 -51.23
C ASP A 409 -6.45 19.39 -52.72
N ARG A 410 -7.09 18.44 -53.41
CA ARG A 410 -7.52 18.65 -54.80
C ARG A 410 -8.55 19.75 -54.92
N ALA A 411 -9.55 19.78 -54.03
CA ALA A 411 -10.57 20.82 -54.02
C ALA A 411 -9.96 22.21 -53.72
N PHE A 412 -9.05 22.29 -52.74
CA PHE A 412 -8.31 23.50 -52.42
C PHE A 412 -7.48 23.99 -53.61
N ALA A 413 -6.71 23.08 -54.24
CA ALA A 413 -5.89 23.43 -55.40
C ALA A 413 -6.74 23.96 -56.58
N ALA A 414 -7.92 23.38 -56.82
CA ALA A 414 -8.86 23.86 -57.84
C ALA A 414 -9.42 25.25 -57.49
N ALA A 415 -9.84 25.48 -56.23
CA ALA A 415 -10.31 26.78 -55.77
C ALA A 415 -9.21 27.85 -55.83
N PHE A 416 -7.98 27.49 -55.48
CA PHE A 416 -6.82 28.36 -55.57
C PHE A 416 -6.49 28.73 -57.02
N ALA A 417 -6.49 27.76 -57.94
CA ALA A 417 -6.30 28.02 -59.36
C ALA A 417 -7.38 28.96 -59.91
N GLY A 418 -8.66 28.71 -59.58
CA GLY A 418 -9.75 29.61 -59.95
C GLY A 418 -9.55 31.03 -59.43
N TRP A 419 -9.27 31.20 -58.13
CA TRP A 419 -8.99 32.51 -57.53
C TRP A 419 -7.81 33.24 -58.20
N SER A 420 -6.73 32.53 -58.52
CA SER A 420 -5.53 33.11 -59.15
C SER A 420 -5.78 33.70 -60.54
N THR A 421 -6.84 33.26 -61.24
CA THR A 421 -7.25 33.83 -62.54
C THR A 421 -8.07 35.11 -62.42
N VAL A 422 -8.56 35.44 -61.22
CA VAL A 422 -9.45 36.59 -60.94
C VAL A 422 -8.74 37.68 -60.11
N ALA A 423 -7.56 37.40 -59.54
CA ALA A 423 -6.76 38.40 -58.84
C ALA A 423 -6.26 39.51 -59.80
N PRO A 424 -6.20 40.79 -59.38
CA PRO A 424 -6.25 41.93 -60.30
C PRO A 424 -4.98 42.05 -61.15
N THR A 425 -5.15 42.19 -62.46
CA THR A 425 -4.17 42.92 -63.29
C THR A 425 -3.90 44.26 -62.61
N ALA A 426 -2.65 44.48 -62.22
CA ALA A 426 -2.17 45.68 -61.56
C ALA A 426 -2.81 46.95 -62.15
N SER A 427 -3.41 47.77 -61.28
CA SER A 427 -3.64 49.18 -61.59
C SER A 427 -2.27 49.76 -61.98
N ARG A 428 -2.12 50.10 -63.27
CA ARG A 428 -0.92 50.79 -63.76
C ARG A 428 -0.70 52.07 -62.96
N PRO A 429 0.57 52.45 -62.72
CA PRO A 429 0.96 53.52 -61.80
C PRO A 429 0.38 54.88 -62.16
#